data_AF-A0A843B886-F1
#
_entry.id   AF-A0A843B886-F1
#
_cell.length_a   1.000
_cell.length_b   1.000
_cell.length_c   1.000
_cell.angle_alpha   90.00
_cell.angle_beta   90.00
_cell.angle_gamma   90.00
#
_symmetry.space_group_name_H-M   'P 1'
#
loop_
_entity.id
_entity.type
_entity.pdbx_description
1 polymer ?
#
loop_
_entity_poly.entity_id
_entity_poly.type
_entity_poly.pdbx_seq_one_letter_code
_entity_poly.pdbx_strand_id
1 'polypeptide(L)'
;MKWVDPIAKSDSAVREKNLGAILAARGIAVCEEVNYPGIPTEALARRVARRDLQAKSGFIKRLSVRLDRRGKNIMPGHVFRISDPLRGIDNIVLRAGRVEFGTVTDGTITVVALQDVFGLPATVYREPEENAYVPPDTQPRIPAFQAVMEAPYRELVQAMGSADLAALDSSSGYLHAMAVRPAGMAEAFQLQSRVSPAGYTAAVDMAAWCPGGKLTAAIGPTDTAIELTSAVDLDQIDVGTAALIGAEIVRIDAVDVSNALLTIARGCADTVPAAHGMGTAVLCYDGCGADETKEYTAGVTAEAKLLTRTGSGVLDISVAPVQSITFASRAARPYPPAGLRINEQLQPGLVIGSMDIRWSTRNRVIQADSLVDASMASISPEPGTTYTIRSYINDVLVDEQSNLNASTATISLAAAGACLVEVWAVRDGLESWQAANATFTYRPTPWVSYVDQAGNAYADQHGNTYEG
;
A
#
# COMPACT_ATOMS: atom_id res chain seq x y z
N MET A 1 -16.38 16.34 -38.97
CA MET A 1 -15.80 17.46 -39.75
C MET A 1 -14.32 17.53 -39.47
N LYS A 2 -13.49 17.63 -40.51
CA LYS A 2 -12.03 17.82 -40.40
C LYS A 2 -11.66 19.30 -40.56
N TRP A 3 -10.71 19.78 -39.76
CA TRP A 3 -10.16 21.13 -39.78
C TRP A 3 -8.67 21.08 -39.44
N VAL A 4 -7.91 22.13 -39.79
CA VAL A 4 -6.45 22.17 -39.60
C VAL A 4 -6.13 23.15 -38.47
N ASP A 5 -5.39 22.68 -37.47
CA ASP A 5 -4.86 23.55 -36.42
C ASP A 5 -3.57 24.22 -36.93
N PRO A 6 -3.56 25.56 -37.15
CA PRO A 6 -2.39 26.25 -37.67
C PRO A 6 -1.24 26.34 -36.64
N ILE A 7 -1.52 26.18 -35.34
CA ILE A 7 -0.53 26.23 -34.26
C ILE A 7 0.13 24.86 -34.10
N ALA A 8 -0.67 23.80 -34.02
CA ALA A 8 -0.17 22.43 -33.89
C ALA A 8 0.31 21.82 -35.22
N LYS A 9 0.01 22.46 -36.37
CA LYS A 9 0.29 21.99 -37.74
C LYS A 9 -0.20 20.55 -37.98
N SER A 10 -1.34 20.21 -37.40
CA SER A 10 -1.92 18.88 -37.46
C SER A 10 -3.39 18.93 -37.87
N ASP A 11 -3.83 17.86 -38.53
CA ASP A 11 -5.25 17.67 -38.86
C ASP A 11 -6.01 17.24 -37.61
N SER A 12 -7.09 17.95 -37.31
CA SER A 12 -7.97 17.67 -36.19
C SER A 12 -9.41 17.45 -36.67
N ALA A 13 -10.21 16.76 -35.85
CA ALA A 13 -11.59 16.43 -36.20
C ALA A 13 -12.55 16.71 -35.05
N VAL A 14 -13.69 17.30 -35.38
CA VAL A 14 -14.82 17.50 -34.47
C VAL A 14 -16.05 16.75 -34.95
N ARG A 15 -16.82 16.23 -33.99
CA ARG A 15 -18.03 15.45 -34.22
C ARG A 15 -19.21 16.10 -33.49
N GLU A 16 -20.32 16.28 -34.20
CA GLU A 16 -21.59 16.77 -33.67
C GLU A 16 -22.69 15.76 -34.05
N LYS A 17 -23.66 15.55 -33.15
CA LYS A 17 -24.78 14.61 -33.35
C LYS A 17 -26.10 15.23 -32.90
N ASN A 18 -27.17 14.97 -33.66
CA ASN A 18 -28.53 15.39 -33.30
C ASN A 18 -29.31 14.19 -32.76
N LEU A 19 -29.31 14.02 -31.44
CA LEU A 19 -29.97 12.89 -30.76
C LEU A 19 -31.48 12.84 -31.04
N GLY A 20 -32.16 13.99 -31.14
CA GLY A 20 -33.58 14.05 -31.45
C GLY A 20 -33.91 13.53 -32.85
N ALA A 21 -33.09 13.88 -33.85
CA ALA A 21 -33.25 13.36 -35.21
C ALA A 21 -32.96 11.86 -35.31
N ILE A 22 -31.95 11.36 -34.58
CA ILE A 22 -31.62 9.93 -34.52
C ILE A 22 -32.77 9.14 -33.87
N LEU A 23 -33.35 9.64 -32.78
CA LEU A 23 -34.51 9.03 -32.12
C LEU A 23 -35.75 9.02 -33.04
N ALA A 24 -36.01 10.11 -33.76
CA ALA A 24 -37.11 10.19 -34.74
C ALA A 24 -36.92 9.20 -35.92
N ALA A 25 -35.68 8.91 -36.30
CA ALA A 25 -35.32 7.92 -37.31
C ALA A 25 -35.20 6.48 -36.76
N ARG A 26 -35.76 6.19 -35.57
CA ARG A 26 -35.73 4.87 -34.90
C ARG A 26 -34.31 4.33 -34.66
N GLY A 27 -33.38 5.21 -34.31
CA GLY A 27 -32.01 4.84 -33.94
C GLY A 27 -31.04 4.68 -35.12
N ILE A 28 -31.48 4.91 -36.36
CA ILE A 28 -30.60 4.89 -37.53
C ILE A 28 -29.82 6.21 -37.60
N ALA A 29 -28.49 6.13 -37.58
CA ALA A 29 -27.60 7.28 -37.75
C ALA A 29 -27.04 7.32 -39.18
N VAL A 30 -27.21 8.45 -39.86
CA VAL A 30 -26.55 8.74 -41.14
C VAL A 30 -25.32 9.59 -40.85
N CYS A 31 -24.14 9.04 -41.09
CA CYS A 31 -22.87 9.71 -40.87
C CYS A 31 -22.36 10.33 -42.18
N GLU A 32 -21.90 11.58 -42.12
CA GLU A 32 -21.28 12.26 -43.24
C GLU A 32 -20.01 12.98 -42.77
N GLU A 33 -18.95 12.91 -43.57
CA GLU A 33 -17.70 13.61 -43.33
C GLU A 33 -17.55 14.79 -44.29
N VAL A 34 -17.32 15.98 -43.73
CA VAL A 34 -17.06 17.22 -44.49
C VAL A 34 -15.71 17.79 -44.04
N ASN A 35 -14.91 18.25 -45.01
CA ASN A 35 -13.60 18.84 -44.78
C ASN A 35 -13.63 20.37 -45.04
N TYR A 36 -13.18 21.15 -44.05
CA TYR A 36 -13.01 22.60 -44.17
C TYR A 36 -11.61 23.00 -43.71
N PRO A 37 -10.62 23.04 -44.62
CA PRO A 37 -9.23 23.33 -44.26
C PRO A 37 -9.00 24.78 -43.80
N GLY A 38 -9.89 25.71 -44.15
CA GLY A 38 -9.76 27.13 -43.84
C GLY A 38 -10.23 27.56 -42.44
N ILE A 39 -10.61 26.62 -41.57
CA ILE A 39 -11.11 26.94 -40.23
C ILE A 39 -10.00 26.71 -39.20
N PRO A 40 -9.51 27.77 -38.51
CA PRO A 40 -8.27 27.69 -37.74
C PRO A 40 -8.46 27.34 -36.25
N THR A 41 -9.70 27.20 -35.75
CA THR A 41 -9.95 26.90 -34.33
C THR A 41 -11.05 25.87 -34.15
N GLU A 42 -10.96 25.07 -33.08
CA GLU A 42 -11.97 24.06 -32.75
C GLU A 42 -13.35 24.70 -32.50
N ALA A 43 -13.39 25.85 -31.82
CA ALA A 43 -14.63 26.55 -31.53
C ALA A 43 -15.37 26.97 -32.81
N LEU A 44 -14.64 27.46 -33.83
CA LEU A 44 -15.23 27.75 -35.14
C LEU A 44 -15.62 26.47 -35.87
N ALA A 45 -14.81 25.41 -35.78
CA ALA A 45 -15.10 24.14 -36.44
C ALA A 45 -16.38 23.49 -35.90
N ARG A 46 -16.61 23.51 -34.59
CA ARG A 46 -17.85 23.04 -33.97
C ARG A 46 -19.06 23.87 -34.37
N ARG A 47 -18.92 25.20 -34.44
CA ARG A 47 -20.01 26.08 -34.89
C ARG A 47 -20.44 25.76 -36.31
N VAL A 48 -19.48 25.56 -37.21
CA VAL A 48 -19.75 25.18 -38.61
C VAL A 48 -20.32 23.77 -38.69
N ALA A 49 -19.77 22.80 -37.97
CA ALA A 49 -20.29 21.44 -37.90
C ALA A 49 -21.75 21.40 -37.42
N ARG A 50 -22.08 22.17 -36.37
CA ARG A 50 -23.45 22.27 -35.84
C ARG A 50 -24.39 22.96 -36.81
N ARG A 51 -23.94 24.03 -37.49
CA ARG A 51 -24.72 24.70 -38.55
C ARG A 51 -25.10 23.70 -39.65
N ASP A 52 -24.13 22.94 -40.13
CA ASP A 52 -24.33 22.00 -41.23
C ASP A 52 -25.22 20.83 -40.78
N LEU A 53 -25.01 20.33 -39.57
CA LEU A 53 -25.87 19.33 -38.95
C LEU A 53 -27.31 19.85 -38.82
N GLN A 54 -27.53 21.09 -38.39
CA GLN A 54 -28.87 21.67 -38.24
C GLN A 54 -29.54 21.89 -39.60
N ALA A 55 -28.80 22.32 -40.62
CA ALA A 55 -29.30 22.46 -41.98
C ALA A 55 -29.71 21.10 -42.58
N LYS A 56 -29.00 20.02 -42.27
CA LYS A 56 -29.26 18.68 -42.81
C LYS A 56 -30.25 17.85 -41.99
N SER A 57 -30.24 18.02 -40.66
CA SER A 57 -31.14 17.28 -39.73
C SER A 57 -32.45 18.00 -39.45
N GLY A 58 -32.55 19.28 -39.82
CA GLY A 58 -33.81 20.01 -39.75
C GLY A 58 -34.82 19.39 -40.71
N PHE A 59 -36.02 19.07 -40.21
CA PHE A 59 -37.18 18.76 -41.05
C PHE A 59 -37.65 20.06 -41.75
N ILE A 60 -36.83 20.61 -42.63
CA ILE A 60 -37.09 21.88 -43.31
C ILE A 60 -38.31 21.68 -44.21
N LYS A 61 -39.43 22.28 -43.81
CA LYS A 61 -40.64 22.26 -44.61
C LYS A 61 -40.52 23.29 -45.73
N ARG A 62 -40.73 22.82 -46.97
CA ARG A 62 -40.98 23.69 -48.12
C ARG A 62 -42.45 24.09 -48.09
N LEU A 63 -42.70 25.40 -48.07
CA LEU A 63 -44.04 25.96 -48.01
C LEU A 63 -44.27 26.79 -49.27
N SER A 64 -45.46 26.65 -49.86
CA SER A 64 -45.95 27.53 -50.91
C SER A 64 -47.00 28.44 -50.31
N VAL A 65 -46.72 29.74 -50.28
CA VAL A 65 -47.60 30.74 -49.67
C VAL A 65 -48.14 31.63 -50.78
N ARG A 66 -49.47 31.79 -50.81
CA ARG A 66 -50.14 32.76 -51.69
C ARG A 66 -50.46 34.00 -50.86
N LEU A 67 -49.94 35.13 -51.29
CA LEU A 67 -50.06 36.43 -50.63
C LEU A 67 -50.82 37.41 -51.52
N ASP A 68 -51.43 38.41 -50.91
CA ASP A 68 -52.00 39.54 -51.63
C ASP A 68 -50.90 40.51 -52.11
N ARG A 69 -51.30 41.60 -52.79
CA ARG A 69 -50.37 42.62 -53.30
C ARG A 69 -49.56 43.34 -52.20
N ARG A 70 -49.86 43.16 -50.90
CA ARG A 70 -49.05 43.73 -49.81
C ARG A 70 -47.70 43.02 -49.68
N GLY A 71 -47.58 41.79 -50.21
CA GLY A 71 -46.33 41.03 -50.29
C GLY A 71 -45.34 41.50 -51.38
N LYS A 72 -45.62 42.58 -52.12
CA LYS A 72 -44.83 43.01 -53.29
C LYS A 72 -43.34 43.26 -53.06
N ASN A 73 -42.94 43.53 -51.81
CA ASN A 73 -41.54 43.82 -51.45
C ASN A 73 -40.73 42.54 -51.14
N ILE A 74 -41.35 41.36 -51.17
CA ILE A 74 -40.66 40.09 -50.92
C ILE A 74 -39.94 39.67 -52.20
N MET A 75 -38.61 39.59 -52.14
CA MET A 75 -37.75 39.17 -53.24
C MET A 75 -37.09 37.83 -52.91
N PRO A 76 -36.65 37.04 -53.91
CA PRO A 76 -35.79 35.88 -53.67
C PRO A 76 -34.63 36.20 -52.72
N GLY A 77 -34.45 35.37 -51.68
CA GLY A 77 -33.45 35.55 -50.63
C GLY A 77 -33.92 36.32 -49.39
N HIS A 78 -35.02 37.09 -49.47
CA HIS A 78 -35.58 37.80 -48.32
C HIS A 78 -36.12 36.85 -47.26
N VAL A 79 -36.06 37.31 -46.00
CA VAL A 79 -36.64 36.62 -44.85
C VAL A 79 -37.94 37.33 -44.49
N PHE A 80 -39.02 36.57 -44.31
CA PHE A 80 -40.34 37.10 -43.95
C PHE A 80 -41.03 36.18 -42.95
N ARG A 81 -41.87 36.75 -42.08
CA ARG A 81 -42.66 36.02 -41.08
C ARG A 81 -44.07 35.79 -41.61
N ILE A 82 -44.60 34.59 -41.40
CA ILE A 82 -46.03 34.32 -41.58
C ILE A 82 -46.66 33.86 -40.26
N SER A 83 -47.94 34.14 -40.11
CA SER A 83 -48.80 33.71 -39.01
C SER A 83 -50.13 33.30 -39.62
N ASP A 84 -50.56 32.07 -39.35
CA ASP A 84 -51.84 31.50 -39.76
C ASP A 84 -52.43 30.75 -38.54
N PRO A 85 -53.11 31.47 -37.62
CA PRO A 85 -53.65 30.89 -36.39
C PRO A 85 -54.69 29.79 -36.65
N LEU A 86 -55.43 29.86 -37.77
CA LEU A 86 -56.42 28.83 -38.15
C LEU A 86 -55.78 27.46 -38.42
N ARG A 87 -54.51 27.44 -38.84
CA ARG A 87 -53.72 26.23 -39.03
C ARG A 87 -52.78 25.92 -37.87
N GLY A 88 -52.92 26.63 -36.75
CA GLY A 88 -52.06 26.48 -35.57
C GLY A 88 -50.64 26.99 -35.79
N ILE A 89 -50.42 27.90 -36.75
CA ILE A 89 -49.12 28.49 -37.04
C ILE A 89 -49.09 29.90 -36.42
N ASP A 90 -48.66 29.99 -35.16
CA ASP A 90 -48.56 31.30 -34.49
C ASP A 90 -47.50 32.19 -35.14
N ASN A 91 -46.30 31.65 -35.33
CA ASN A 91 -45.16 32.36 -35.89
C ASN A 91 -44.19 31.41 -36.57
N ILE A 92 -43.97 31.57 -37.88
CA ILE A 92 -42.87 30.89 -38.58
C ILE A 92 -42.14 31.88 -39.47
N VAL A 93 -40.80 31.80 -39.44
CA VAL A 93 -39.92 32.62 -40.26
C VAL A 93 -39.52 31.80 -41.48
N LEU A 94 -39.71 32.36 -42.67
CA LEU A 94 -39.46 31.72 -43.95
C LEU A 94 -38.46 32.54 -44.75
N ARG A 95 -37.62 31.85 -45.52
CA ARG A 95 -36.73 32.45 -46.53
C ARG A 95 -37.32 32.23 -47.92
N ALA A 96 -37.57 33.33 -48.62
CA ALA A 96 -38.11 33.31 -49.98
C ALA A 96 -37.11 32.66 -50.94
N GLY A 97 -37.53 31.62 -51.64
CA GLY A 97 -36.76 31.00 -52.71
C GLY A 97 -37.17 31.55 -54.07
N ARG A 98 -38.34 31.11 -54.55
CA ARG A 98 -38.91 31.56 -55.83
C ARG A 98 -40.14 32.41 -55.57
N VAL A 99 -40.21 33.58 -56.21
CA VAL A 99 -41.33 34.52 -56.11
C VAL A 99 -41.94 34.70 -57.50
N GLU A 100 -43.23 34.47 -57.61
CA GLU A 100 -44.01 34.68 -58.84
C GLU A 100 -45.03 35.79 -58.59
N PHE A 101 -44.84 36.91 -59.30
CA PHE A 101 -45.79 38.02 -59.30
C PHE A 101 -46.90 37.71 -60.31
N GLY A 102 -48.16 37.73 -59.87
CA GLY A 102 -49.32 37.49 -60.73
C GLY A 102 -49.48 38.51 -61.88
N THR A 103 -50.56 38.37 -62.66
CA THR A 103 -50.85 39.21 -63.82
C THR A 103 -51.58 40.50 -63.42
N VAL A 104 -51.88 41.38 -64.40
CA VAL A 104 -52.58 42.66 -64.12
C VAL A 104 -53.97 42.42 -63.50
N THR A 105 -54.67 41.37 -63.96
CA THR A 105 -56.02 40.97 -63.52
C THR A 105 -56.05 40.10 -62.26
N ASP A 106 -54.95 39.43 -61.90
CA ASP A 106 -54.83 38.63 -60.67
C ASP A 106 -53.62 39.08 -59.84
N GLY A 107 -53.90 39.78 -58.74
CA GLY A 107 -52.88 40.35 -57.85
C GLY A 107 -52.23 39.37 -56.87
N THR A 108 -52.45 38.06 -57.03
CA THR A 108 -51.88 37.04 -56.14
C THR A 108 -50.38 36.87 -56.36
N ILE A 109 -49.59 36.94 -55.28
CA ILE A 109 -48.14 36.68 -55.29
C ILE A 109 -47.90 35.30 -54.69
N THR A 110 -47.30 34.40 -55.46
CA THR A 110 -46.95 33.06 -54.96
C THR A 110 -45.48 33.03 -54.57
N VAL A 111 -45.19 32.73 -53.30
CA VAL A 111 -43.83 32.60 -52.79
C VAL A 111 -43.59 31.15 -52.36
N VAL A 112 -42.65 30.50 -53.03
CA VAL A 112 -42.09 29.23 -52.59
C VAL A 112 -40.95 29.53 -51.63
N ALA A 113 -41.14 29.19 -50.36
CA ALA A 113 -40.20 29.49 -49.30
C ALA A 113 -39.81 28.24 -48.51
N LEU A 114 -38.65 28.31 -47.87
CA LEU A 114 -38.15 27.30 -46.94
C LEU A 114 -38.19 27.88 -45.53
N GLN A 115 -38.43 27.04 -44.53
CA GLN A 115 -38.32 27.46 -43.14
C GLN A 115 -36.90 27.95 -42.83
N ASP A 116 -36.75 29.16 -42.29
CA ASP A 116 -35.45 29.72 -41.96
C ASP A 116 -34.99 29.20 -40.60
N VAL A 117 -34.05 28.26 -40.63
CA VAL A 117 -33.40 27.67 -39.44
C VAL A 117 -31.92 28.09 -39.34
N PHE A 118 -31.49 29.09 -40.13
CA PHE A 118 -30.07 29.45 -40.28
C PHE A 118 -29.55 30.43 -39.21
N GLY A 119 -30.30 30.63 -38.12
CA GLY A 119 -29.83 31.38 -36.96
C GLY A 119 -28.73 30.63 -36.22
N LEU A 120 -27.49 31.10 -36.30
CA LEU A 120 -26.41 30.58 -35.46
C LEU A 120 -26.71 30.94 -34.00
N PRO A 121 -26.63 30.01 -33.03
CA PRO A 121 -26.62 30.39 -31.63
C PRO A 121 -25.41 31.31 -31.38
N ALA A 122 -25.66 32.51 -30.85
CA ALA A 122 -24.65 33.55 -30.65
C ALA A 122 -23.61 33.18 -29.57
N THR A 123 -23.91 32.18 -28.73
CA THR A 123 -23.05 31.78 -27.62
C THR A 123 -23.16 30.28 -27.41
N VAL A 124 -22.04 29.58 -27.59
CA VAL A 124 -21.83 28.20 -27.14
C VAL A 124 -20.80 28.29 -26.02
N TYR A 125 -21.27 28.38 -24.77
CA TYR A 125 -20.43 28.14 -23.61
C TYR A 125 -20.40 26.64 -23.37
N ARG A 126 -19.40 25.98 -23.93
CA ARG A 126 -18.92 24.71 -23.40
C ARG A 126 -17.41 24.82 -23.40
N GLU A 127 -16.82 24.82 -22.20
CA GLU A 127 -15.37 24.75 -22.06
C GLU A 127 -14.86 23.51 -22.83
N PRO A 128 -13.68 23.59 -23.46
CA PRO A 128 -13.00 22.42 -23.98
C PRO A 128 -12.92 21.39 -22.85
N GLU A 129 -13.45 20.18 -23.05
CA GLU A 129 -13.04 19.06 -22.19
C GLU A 129 -11.54 18.86 -22.48
N GLU A 130 -10.66 19.30 -21.57
CA GLU A 130 -9.25 18.96 -21.64
C GLU A 130 -9.15 17.43 -21.72
N ASN A 131 -8.33 16.93 -22.66
CA ASN A 131 -8.00 15.51 -22.69
C ASN A 131 -7.30 15.16 -21.37
N ALA A 132 -8.04 14.65 -20.38
CA ALA A 132 -7.55 14.29 -19.06
C ALA A 132 -6.64 13.03 -19.06
N TYR A 133 -6.08 12.65 -20.22
CA TYR A 133 -5.13 11.57 -20.29
C TYR A 133 -3.77 12.04 -19.79
N VAL A 134 -3.50 11.78 -18.52
CA VAL A 134 -2.16 11.85 -17.95
C VAL A 134 -1.48 10.51 -18.22
N PRO A 135 -0.35 10.46 -18.93
CA PRO A 135 0.40 9.22 -19.11
C PRO A 135 0.69 8.55 -17.76
N PRO A 136 0.55 7.23 -17.65
CA PRO A 136 0.86 6.54 -16.41
C PRO A 136 2.33 6.71 -16.06
N ASP A 137 2.61 6.96 -14.78
CA ASP A 137 3.99 7.07 -14.28
C ASP A 137 4.63 5.69 -14.26
N THR A 138 5.55 5.46 -15.19
CA THR A 138 6.31 4.23 -15.34
C THR A 138 7.75 4.38 -14.86
N GLN A 139 8.14 5.45 -14.17
CA GLN A 139 9.52 5.61 -13.72
C GLN A 139 9.85 4.62 -12.57
N PRO A 140 10.94 3.84 -12.65
CA PRO A 140 11.38 3.02 -11.54
C PRO A 140 11.81 3.89 -10.36
N ARG A 141 11.21 3.66 -9.19
CA ARG A 141 11.53 4.37 -7.94
C ARG A 141 12.09 3.41 -6.92
N ILE A 142 12.93 3.91 -6.02
CA ILE A 142 13.44 3.12 -4.88
C ILE A 142 12.24 2.71 -3.99
N PRO A 143 12.10 1.43 -3.60
CA PRO A 143 11.11 1.03 -2.62
C PRO A 143 11.44 1.67 -1.26
N ALA A 144 10.54 2.50 -0.77
CA ALA A 144 10.77 3.26 0.47
C ALA A 144 10.84 2.36 1.71
N PHE A 145 10.17 1.20 1.65
CA PHE A 145 10.13 0.21 2.72
C PHE A 145 10.68 -1.10 2.16
N GLN A 146 11.85 -1.49 2.63
CA GLN A 146 12.51 -2.72 2.23
C GLN A 146 13.30 -3.27 3.43
N ALA A 147 13.38 -4.58 3.51
CA ALA A 147 14.18 -5.28 4.50
C ALA A 147 14.70 -6.58 3.90
N VAL A 148 15.77 -7.10 4.49
CA VAL A 148 16.25 -8.46 4.24
C VAL A 148 16.40 -9.17 5.57
N MET A 149 16.12 -10.46 5.57
CA MET A 149 16.36 -11.34 6.72
C MET A 149 16.97 -12.65 6.24
N GLU A 150 17.69 -13.32 7.14
CA GLU A 150 17.96 -14.75 6.96
C GLU A 150 16.65 -15.52 7.21
N ALA A 151 16.26 -16.38 6.28
CA ALA A 151 15.03 -17.15 6.34
C ALA A 151 15.00 -18.04 7.60
N PRO A 152 14.02 -17.87 8.52
CA PRO A 152 13.90 -18.72 9.69
C PRO A 152 13.36 -20.11 9.29
N TYR A 153 13.38 -21.05 10.24
CA TYR A 153 13.00 -22.45 10.00
C TYR A 153 11.66 -22.62 9.27
N ARG A 154 10.62 -21.87 9.67
CA ARG A 154 9.29 -21.91 9.07
C ARG A 154 9.31 -21.63 7.57
N GLU A 155 9.98 -20.55 7.16
CA GLU A 155 10.01 -20.12 5.76
C GLU A 155 10.75 -21.14 4.89
N LEU A 156 11.83 -21.72 5.40
CA LEU A 156 12.53 -22.80 4.69
C LEU A 156 11.67 -24.06 4.56
N VAL A 157 10.93 -24.45 5.61
CA VAL A 157 9.99 -25.59 5.49
C VAL A 157 8.93 -25.33 4.42
N GLN A 158 8.41 -24.11 4.32
CA GLN A 158 7.43 -23.77 3.28
C GLN A 158 8.05 -23.78 1.88
N ALA A 159 9.30 -23.32 1.73
CA ALA A 159 9.98 -23.21 0.44
C ALA A 159 10.45 -24.55 -0.13
N MET A 160 11.03 -25.44 0.69
CA MET A 160 11.63 -26.70 0.24
C MET A 160 11.08 -27.97 0.90
N GLY A 161 10.24 -27.83 1.94
CA GLY A 161 9.75 -28.96 2.71
C GLY A 161 10.70 -29.39 3.84
N SER A 162 10.14 -30.03 4.86
CA SER A 162 10.88 -30.41 6.08
C SER A 162 11.92 -31.51 5.84
N ALA A 163 11.71 -32.39 4.87
CA ALA A 163 12.63 -33.48 4.55
C ALA A 163 13.94 -32.95 3.91
N ASP A 164 13.83 -32.06 2.94
CA ASP A 164 14.99 -31.48 2.26
C ASP A 164 15.74 -30.52 3.19
N LEU A 165 15.03 -29.73 4.01
CA LEU A 165 15.64 -28.89 5.03
C LEU A 165 16.41 -29.70 6.08
N ALA A 166 15.93 -30.88 6.46
CA ALA A 166 16.64 -31.75 7.40
C ALA A 166 17.93 -32.35 6.83
N ALA A 167 18.11 -32.34 5.50
CA ALA A 167 19.31 -32.81 4.83
C ALA A 167 20.37 -31.70 4.64
N LEU A 168 20.01 -30.44 4.85
CA LEU A 168 20.94 -29.30 4.78
C LEU A 168 21.90 -29.28 5.97
N ASP A 169 23.06 -28.65 5.77
CA ASP A 169 23.99 -28.41 6.86
C ASP A 169 23.38 -27.43 7.88
N SER A 170 23.59 -27.68 9.16
CA SER A 170 23.06 -26.81 10.22
C SER A 170 23.58 -25.37 10.16
N SER A 171 24.70 -25.14 9.47
CA SER A 171 25.26 -23.81 9.27
C SER A 171 24.67 -23.06 8.07
N SER A 172 23.87 -23.74 7.23
CA SER A 172 23.25 -23.17 6.03
C SER A 172 22.17 -22.13 6.38
N GLY A 173 22.15 -21.06 5.60
CA GLY A 173 21.12 -20.04 5.63
C GLY A 173 20.86 -19.46 4.24
N TYR A 174 19.65 -18.93 4.06
CA TYR A 174 19.19 -18.33 2.79
C TYR A 174 18.67 -16.92 3.04
N LEU A 175 18.86 -16.05 2.07
CA LEU A 175 18.41 -14.66 2.14
C LEU A 175 16.96 -14.57 1.66
N HIS A 176 16.11 -13.95 2.48
CA HIS A 176 14.76 -13.53 2.10
C HIS A 176 14.70 -12.01 2.06
N ALA A 177 14.24 -11.45 0.94
CA ALA A 177 14.14 -10.01 0.75
C ALA A 177 12.69 -9.58 0.53
N MET A 178 12.31 -8.47 1.16
CA MET A 178 10.94 -7.98 1.19
C MET A 178 10.92 -6.49 0.88
N ALA A 179 9.91 -6.04 0.14
CA ALA A 179 9.69 -4.62 -0.09
C ALA A 179 8.21 -4.30 -0.31
N VAL A 180 7.80 -3.12 0.13
CA VAL A 180 6.49 -2.56 -0.21
C VAL A 180 6.57 -1.86 -1.56
N ARG A 181 5.52 -2.02 -2.37
CA ARG A 181 5.41 -1.41 -3.69
C ARG A 181 5.62 0.11 -3.62
N PRO A 182 6.58 0.68 -4.37
CA PRO A 182 6.70 2.13 -4.47
C PRO A 182 5.56 2.73 -5.30
N ALA A 183 5.35 4.04 -5.19
CA ALA A 183 4.41 4.75 -6.05
C ALA A 183 4.78 4.62 -7.55
N GLY A 184 3.78 4.73 -8.42
CA GLY A 184 3.93 4.53 -9.86
C GLY A 184 3.57 3.10 -10.29
N MET A 185 3.76 2.79 -11.57
CA MET A 185 3.47 1.49 -12.17
C MET A 185 4.63 0.50 -11.95
N ALA A 186 4.90 0.18 -10.68
CA ALA A 186 5.86 -0.85 -10.30
C ALA A 186 5.24 -2.25 -10.43
N GLU A 187 5.86 -3.10 -11.24
CA GLU A 187 5.36 -4.43 -11.59
C GLU A 187 5.92 -5.51 -10.66
N ALA A 188 7.22 -5.43 -10.37
CA ALA A 188 7.97 -6.38 -9.54
C ALA A 188 9.28 -5.71 -9.08
N PHE A 189 10.08 -6.38 -8.25
CA PHE A 189 11.48 -6.02 -8.05
C PHE A 189 12.43 -7.17 -8.37
N GLN A 190 13.69 -6.84 -8.66
CA GLN A 190 14.78 -7.80 -8.74
C GLN A 190 15.56 -7.79 -7.42
N LEU A 191 16.02 -8.96 -7.00
CA LEU A 191 17.01 -9.11 -5.94
C LEU A 191 18.40 -9.29 -6.56
N GLN A 192 19.31 -8.39 -6.22
CA GLN A 192 20.73 -8.49 -6.54
C GLN A 192 21.50 -8.70 -5.24
N SER A 193 22.31 -9.74 -5.15
CA SER A 193 23.08 -10.08 -3.94
C SER A 193 24.58 -10.13 -4.21
N ARG A 194 25.40 -9.96 -3.17
CA ARG A 194 26.85 -10.21 -3.20
C ARG A 194 27.40 -10.62 -1.85
N VAL A 195 28.58 -11.21 -1.88
CA VAL A 195 29.49 -11.25 -0.73
C VAL A 195 30.70 -10.39 -1.11
N SER A 196 30.93 -9.30 -0.37
CA SER A 196 32.05 -8.39 -0.64
C SER A 196 33.38 -9.16 -0.58
N PRO A 197 34.35 -8.91 -1.50
CA PRO A 197 34.40 -7.85 -2.50
C PRO A 197 33.84 -8.21 -3.89
N ALA A 198 33.12 -9.33 -4.04
CA ALA A 198 32.54 -9.71 -5.33
C ALA A 198 31.52 -8.67 -5.83
N GLY A 199 31.26 -8.65 -7.14
CA GLY A 199 30.20 -7.84 -7.74
C GLY A 199 28.81 -8.36 -7.37
N TYR A 200 27.79 -7.50 -7.51
CA TYR A 200 26.39 -7.92 -7.41
C TYR A 200 26.01 -8.86 -8.54
N THR A 201 25.27 -9.91 -8.22
CA THR A 201 24.70 -10.87 -9.15
C THR A 201 23.19 -10.96 -8.98
N ALA A 202 22.46 -11.17 -10.07
CA ALA A 202 21.02 -11.35 -10.03
C ALA A 202 20.69 -12.67 -9.31
N ALA A 203 20.02 -12.57 -8.17
CA ALA A 203 19.53 -13.71 -7.41
C ALA A 203 18.09 -14.06 -7.79
N VAL A 204 17.24 -13.04 -7.97
CA VAL A 204 15.84 -13.18 -8.38
C VAL A 204 15.49 -12.06 -9.36
N ASP A 205 14.94 -12.41 -10.53
CA ASP A 205 14.65 -11.45 -11.61
C ASP A 205 13.25 -10.78 -11.54
N MET A 206 12.32 -11.41 -10.82
CA MET A 206 10.95 -10.95 -10.62
C MET A 206 10.41 -11.46 -9.28
N ALA A 207 10.29 -10.56 -8.32
CA ALA A 207 9.71 -10.80 -7.00
C ALA A 207 8.45 -9.96 -6.79
N ALA A 208 7.48 -10.54 -6.09
CA ALA A 208 6.22 -9.87 -5.77
C ALA A 208 6.39 -8.88 -4.61
N TRP A 209 5.68 -7.76 -4.67
CA TRP A 209 5.64 -6.78 -3.59
C TRP A 209 4.86 -7.29 -2.39
N CYS A 210 5.28 -6.86 -1.21
CA CYS A 210 4.62 -7.18 0.03
C CYS A 210 3.71 -6.04 0.49
N PRO A 211 2.48 -6.33 0.94
CA PRO A 211 1.64 -5.36 1.61
C PRO A 211 2.33 -4.80 2.86
N GLY A 212 2.04 -3.54 3.20
CA GLY A 212 2.64 -2.95 4.38
C GLY A 212 2.61 -1.43 4.43
N GLY A 213 3.38 -0.88 5.36
CA GLY A 213 3.43 0.56 5.62
C GLY A 213 4.43 0.88 6.73
N LYS A 214 4.19 1.97 7.45
CA LYS A 214 5.01 2.39 8.59
C LYS A 214 4.15 2.62 9.82
N LEU A 215 4.67 2.29 11.00
CA LEU A 215 3.99 2.59 12.27
C LEU A 215 3.75 4.11 12.42
N THR A 216 2.50 4.51 12.73
CA THR A 216 2.14 5.90 13.03
C THR A 216 2.64 6.38 14.40
N ALA A 217 2.85 5.45 15.32
CA ALA A 217 3.34 5.69 16.68
C ALA A 217 4.35 4.62 17.11
N ALA A 218 5.14 4.91 18.14
CA ALA A 218 5.96 3.89 18.77
C ALA A 218 5.08 2.89 19.52
N ILE A 219 5.48 1.62 19.53
CA ILE A 219 4.78 0.53 20.21
C ILE A 219 5.72 -0.17 21.19
N GLY A 220 5.19 -0.54 22.35
CA GLY A 220 5.87 -1.38 23.32
C GLY A 220 5.77 -2.87 22.98
N PRO A 221 6.47 -3.75 23.74
CA PRO A 221 6.49 -5.20 23.49
C PRO A 221 5.12 -5.90 23.65
N THR A 222 4.17 -5.27 24.34
CA THR A 222 2.84 -5.84 24.64
C THR A 222 1.72 -5.27 23.77
N ASP A 223 1.99 -4.23 23.00
CA ASP A 223 0.96 -3.60 22.16
C ASP A 223 0.63 -4.49 20.96
N THR A 224 -0.67 -4.70 20.71
CA THR A 224 -1.16 -5.59 19.66
C THR A 224 -1.97 -4.88 18.59
N ALA A 225 -2.40 -3.64 18.81
CA ALA A 225 -3.06 -2.82 17.82
C ALA A 225 -2.06 -1.82 17.23
N ILE A 226 -1.85 -1.87 15.92
CA ILE A 226 -0.91 -1.00 15.22
C ILE A 226 -1.62 -0.27 14.08
N GLU A 227 -1.34 1.01 13.92
CA GLU A 227 -1.86 1.81 12.82
C GLU A 227 -0.70 2.15 11.86
N LEU A 228 -0.99 2.10 10.56
CA LEU A 228 -0.02 2.29 9.50
C LEU A 228 -0.25 3.60 8.73
N THR A 229 0.83 4.37 8.56
CA THR A 229 0.90 5.44 7.55
C THR A 229 1.55 4.92 6.28
N SER A 230 1.23 5.55 5.14
CA SER A 230 1.71 5.13 3.82
C SER A 230 1.43 3.66 3.56
N ALA A 231 0.26 3.19 4.01
CA ALA A 231 -0.17 1.82 3.86
C ALA A 231 -0.46 1.51 2.39
N VAL A 232 -0.02 0.35 1.93
CA VAL A 232 -0.13 -0.11 0.54
C VAL A 232 -0.62 -1.56 0.55
N ASP A 233 -1.58 -1.84 -0.32
CA ASP A 233 -2.10 -3.18 -0.60
C ASP A 233 -2.62 -3.94 0.65
N LEU A 234 -3.13 -3.23 1.67
CA LEU A 234 -3.65 -3.86 2.90
C LEU A 234 -4.83 -4.80 2.66
N ASP A 235 -5.59 -4.59 1.60
CA ASP A 235 -6.68 -5.46 1.15
C ASP A 235 -6.19 -6.83 0.64
N GLN A 236 -4.88 -6.99 0.42
CA GLN A 236 -4.25 -8.25 0.02
C GLN A 236 -3.71 -9.07 1.21
N ILE A 237 -3.86 -8.57 2.44
CA ILE A 237 -3.36 -9.27 3.64
C ILE A 237 -4.40 -10.28 4.11
N ASP A 238 -4.02 -11.55 4.12
CA ASP A 238 -4.80 -12.61 4.76
C ASP A 238 -4.50 -12.69 6.26
N VAL A 239 -5.54 -12.92 7.07
CA VAL A 239 -5.37 -13.17 8.51
C VAL A 239 -4.60 -14.48 8.72
N GLY A 240 -3.65 -14.45 9.65
CA GLY A 240 -2.73 -15.55 9.95
C GLY A 240 -1.37 -15.43 9.26
N THR A 241 -1.19 -14.45 8.37
CA THR A 241 0.08 -14.20 7.67
C THR A 241 1.16 -13.59 8.57
N ALA A 242 2.42 -13.83 8.22
CA ALA A 242 3.56 -13.18 8.86
C ALA A 242 3.73 -11.73 8.41
N ALA A 243 4.17 -10.89 9.34
CA ALA A 243 4.77 -9.61 9.04
C ALA A 243 6.08 -9.41 9.80
N LEU A 244 6.99 -8.65 9.21
CA LEU A 244 8.24 -8.23 9.85
C LEU A 244 8.11 -6.77 10.29
N ILE A 245 8.43 -6.51 11.55
CA ILE A 245 8.55 -5.17 12.13
C ILE A 245 9.96 -5.05 12.72
N GLY A 246 10.82 -4.25 12.08
CA GLY A 246 12.25 -4.23 12.43
C GLY A 246 12.87 -5.62 12.26
N ALA A 247 13.19 -6.28 13.38
CA ALA A 247 13.71 -7.65 13.42
C ALA A 247 12.76 -8.66 14.12
N GLU A 248 11.53 -8.23 14.45
CA GLU A 248 10.49 -9.08 15.06
C GLU A 248 9.54 -9.61 13.99
N ILE A 249 9.29 -10.92 14.02
CA ILE A 249 8.24 -11.56 13.22
C ILE A 249 6.96 -11.56 14.05
N VAL A 250 5.88 -11.06 13.46
CA VAL A 250 4.54 -11.01 14.07
C VAL A 250 3.54 -11.73 13.16
N ARG A 251 2.43 -12.18 13.72
CA ARG A 251 1.29 -12.72 12.96
C ARG A 251 0.20 -11.65 12.84
N ILE A 252 -0.41 -11.50 11.68
CA ILE A 252 -1.57 -10.62 11.52
C ILE A 252 -2.83 -11.36 12.00
N ASP A 253 -3.51 -10.85 13.02
CA ASP A 253 -4.74 -11.43 13.59
C ASP A 253 -6.01 -10.73 13.08
N ALA A 254 -5.92 -9.47 12.65
CA ALA A 254 -7.02 -8.75 12.00
C ALA A 254 -6.52 -7.59 11.14
N VAL A 255 -7.31 -7.23 10.12
CA VAL A 255 -7.02 -6.14 9.18
C VAL A 255 -8.26 -5.24 9.05
N ASP A 256 -8.12 -3.96 9.37
CA ASP A 256 -9.08 -2.90 9.03
C ASP A 256 -8.44 -1.98 7.98
N VAL A 257 -8.78 -2.26 6.73
CA VAL A 257 -8.26 -1.53 5.56
C VAL A 257 -8.68 -0.05 5.58
N SER A 258 -9.86 0.28 6.10
CA SER A 258 -10.39 1.66 6.04
C SER A 258 -9.66 2.59 6.99
N ASN A 259 -9.22 2.07 8.13
CA ASN A 259 -8.48 2.82 9.15
C ASN A 259 -6.97 2.52 9.15
N ALA A 260 -6.48 1.71 8.20
CA ALA A 260 -5.10 1.23 8.14
C ALA A 260 -4.61 0.64 9.49
N LEU A 261 -5.51 -0.07 10.17
CA LEU A 261 -5.28 -0.65 11.50
C LEU A 261 -5.12 -2.16 11.38
N LEU A 262 -4.03 -2.70 11.93
CA LEU A 262 -3.78 -4.13 12.04
C LEU A 262 -3.81 -4.55 13.51
N THR A 263 -4.37 -5.74 13.78
CA THR A 263 -4.15 -6.44 15.04
C THR A 263 -3.07 -7.49 14.82
N ILE A 264 -2.07 -7.53 15.69
CA ILE A 264 -0.90 -8.39 15.57
C ILE A 264 -0.69 -9.26 16.81
N ALA A 265 -0.16 -10.46 16.58
CA ALA A 265 0.35 -11.35 17.60
C ALA A 265 1.88 -11.28 17.61
N ARG A 266 2.47 -11.06 18.79
CA ARG A 266 3.87 -10.65 18.98
C ARG A 266 4.84 -11.83 19.15
N GLY A 267 6.09 -11.64 18.77
CA GLY A 267 7.17 -12.62 19.02
C GLY A 267 6.90 -14.01 18.44
N CYS A 268 6.67 -14.07 17.13
CA CYS A 268 6.44 -15.32 16.41
C CYS A 268 7.75 -15.93 15.89
N ALA A 269 7.67 -17.21 15.50
CA ALA A 269 8.79 -18.01 15.04
C ALA A 269 9.99 -17.99 16.02
N ASP A 270 11.16 -17.62 15.54
CA ASP A 270 12.42 -17.54 16.28
C ASP A 270 12.72 -16.14 16.85
N THR A 271 11.71 -15.27 16.95
CA THR A 271 11.83 -13.89 17.46
C THR A 271 11.08 -13.68 18.77
N VAL A 272 11.44 -12.64 19.53
CA VAL A 272 10.77 -12.23 20.78
C VAL A 272 10.11 -10.85 20.63
N PRO A 273 9.07 -10.53 21.42
CA PRO A 273 8.43 -9.21 21.38
C PRO A 273 9.40 -8.08 21.73
N ALA A 274 9.46 -7.04 20.90
CA ALA A 274 10.35 -5.89 21.10
C ALA A 274 9.58 -4.55 21.06
N ALA A 275 10.18 -3.48 21.58
CA ALA A 275 9.66 -2.14 21.35
C ALA A 275 10.08 -1.66 19.94
N HIS A 276 9.17 -1.00 19.22
CA HIS A 276 9.45 -0.46 17.89
C HIS A 276 9.14 1.03 17.85
N GLY A 277 10.05 1.80 17.25
CA GLY A 277 9.87 3.24 17.10
C GLY A 277 8.82 3.61 16.05
N MET A 278 8.26 4.81 16.16
CA MET A 278 7.45 5.41 15.11
C MET A 278 8.20 5.41 13.78
N GLY A 279 7.50 5.11 12.68
CA GLY A 279 8.08 5.08 11.35
C GLY A 279 8.81 3.78 10.98
N THR A 280 8.89 2.81 11.90
CA THR A 280 9.38 1.46 11.59
C THR A 280 8.51 0.82 10.52
N ALA A 281 9.14 0.22 9.51
CA ALA A 281 8.43 -0.45 8.43
C ALA A 281 7.77 -1.74 8.93
N VAL A 282 6.55 -1.99 8.46
CA VAL A 282 5.79 -3.23 8.64
C VAL A 282 5.63 -3.87 7.27
N LEU A 283 6.17 -5.07 7.09
CA LEU A 283 6.21 -5.78 5.81
C LEU A 283 5.51 -7.15 5.97
N CYS A 284 4.30 -7.30 5.43
CA CYS A 284 3.55 -8.57 5.48
C CYS A 284 4.03 -9.46 4.34
N TYR A 285 4.73 -10.56 4.66
CA TYR A 285 5.61 -11.21 3.68
C TYR A 285 5.22 -12.63 3.24
N ASP A 286 4.27 -13.29 3.90
CA ASP A 286 3.84 -14.64 3.50
C ASP A 286 3.30 -14.60 2.05
N GLY A 287 3.94 -15.33 1.13
CA GLY A 287 3.54 -15.42 -0.28
C GLY A 287 4.05 -14.28 -1.19
N CYS A 288 4.91 -13.40 -0.70
CA CYS A 288 5.57 -12.35 -1.49
C CYS A 288 7.06 -12.25 -1.15
N GLY A 289 7.75 -11.29 -1.75
CA GLY A 289 9.18 -11.12 -1.56
C GLY A 289 10.02 -11.95 -2.53
N ALA A 290 11.31 -12.03 -2.23
CA ALA A 290 12.31 -12.72 -3.04
C ALA A 290 13.11 -13.69 -2.16
N ASP A 291 12.98 -14.98 -2.44
CA ASP A 291 13.80 -16.03 -1.86
C ASP A 291 15.04 -16.27 -2.72
N GLU A 292 16.22 -16.04 -2.16
CA GLU A 292 17.47 -16.38 -2.81
C GLU A 292 17.77 -17.88 -2.63
N THR A 293 18.09 -18.57 -3.72
CA THR A 293 18.43 -20.02 -3.71
C THR A 293 19.90 -20.29 -3.40
N LYS A 294 20.73 -19.26 -3.33
CA LYS A 294 22.13 -19.37 -2.96
C LYS A 294 22.24 -19.59 -1.46
N GLU A 295 22.98 -20.65 -1.11
CA GLU A 295 23.28 -21.01 0.26
C GLU A 295 24.43 -20.16 0.81
N TYR A 296 24.29 -19.71 2.06
CA TYR A 296 25.32 -19.02 2.82
C TYR A 296 25.60 -19.76 4.13
N THR A 297 26.85 -19.71 4.57
CA THR A 297 27.28 -20.28 5.84
C THR A 297 27.21 -19.25 6.96
N ALA A 298 26.96 -19.70 8.19
CA ALA A 298 27.06 -18.89 9.40
C ALA A 298 28.31 -17.98 9.44
N GLY A 299 28.14 -16.73 9.87
CA GLY A 299 29.18 -15.71 9.95
C GLY A 299 29.46 -14.97 8.63
N VAL A 300 29.00 -15.48 7.49
CA VAL A 300 29.09 -14.76 6.21
C VAL A 300 28.16 -13.54 6.25
N THR A 301 28.62 -12.41 5.74
CA THR A 301 27.79 -11.22 5.53
C THR A 301 27.51 -11.06 4.04
N ALA A 302 26.23 -11.09 3.68
CA ALA A 302 25.77 -10.78 2.34
C ALA A 302 25.20 -9.37 2.28
N GLU A 303 25.34 -8.75 1.11
CA GLU A 303 24.71 -7.48 0.80
C GLU A 303 23.72 -7.69 -0.35
N ALA A 304 22.54 -7.11 -0.21
CA ALA A 304 21.46 -7.17 -1.16
C ALA A 304 21.04 -5.77 -1.62
N LYS A 305 20.54 -5.68 -2.85
CA LYS A 305 19.89 -4.51 -3.42
C LYS A 305 18.61 -4.94 -4.11
N LEU A 306 17.53 -4.21 -3.87
CA LEU A 306 16.22 -4.46 -4.48
C LEU A 306 15.98 -3.40 -5.57
N LEU A 307 15.77 -3.86 -6.80
CA LEU A 307 15.68 -2.99 -7.97
C LEU A 307 14.26 -3.05 -8.52
N THR A 308 13.51 -1.97 -8.39
CA THR A 308 12.15 -1.83 -8.93
C THR A 308 12.13 -2.01 -10.44
N ARG A 309 11.21 -2.83 -10.94
CA ARG A 309 10.94 -3.04 -12.36
C ARG A 309 9.59 -2.42 -12.72
N THR A 310 9.57 -1.72 -13.86
CA THR A 310 8.40 -1.06 -14.44
C THR A 310 8.39 -1.31 -15.95
N GLY A 311 7.29 -0.96 -16.62
CA GLY A 311 7.22 -1.00 -18.10
C GLY A 311 8.23 -0.09 -18.82
N SER A 312 8.89 0.86 -18.14
CA SER A 312 9.94 1.69 -18.76
C SER A 312 11.37 1.17 -18.54
N GLY A 313 11.56 0.24 -17.60
CA GLY A 313 12.88 -0.30 -17.27
C GLY A 313 13.02 -0.76 -15.81
N VAL A 314 14.28 -0.96 -15.40
CA VAL A 314 14.68 -1.39 -14.05
C VAL A 314 15.44 -0.27 -13.36
N LEU A 315 15.24 -0.12 -12.05
CA LEU A 315 15.96 0.83 -11.21
C LEU A 315 17.48 0.60 -11.31
N ASP A 316 18.24 1.67 -11.51
CA ASP A 316 19.70 1.59 -11.54
C ASP A 316 20.25 1.08 -10.20
N ILE A 317 21.08 0.05 -10.27
CA ILE A 317 21.73 -0.55 -9.10
C ILE A 317 22.60 0.46 -8.34
N SER A 318 23.10 1.50 -9.00
CA SER A 318 23.94 2.54 -8.39
C SER A 318 23.19 3.36 -7.33
N VAL A 319 21.87 3.56 -7.51
CA VAL A 319 21.01 4.32 -6.59
C VAL A 319 20.24 3.44 -5.60
N ALA A 320 20.17 2.13 -5.83
CA ALA A 320 19.50 1.19 -4.93
C ALA A 320 20.24 1.10 -3.58
N PRO A 321 19.54 1.32 -2.44
CA PRO A 321 20.18 1.24 -1.12
C PRO A 321 20.68 -0.17 -0.83
N VAL A 322 21.84 -0.26 -0.17
CA VAL A 322 22.40 -1.54 0.28
C VAL A 322 21.64 -2.01 1.51
N GLN A 323 21.24 -3.29 1.51
CA GLN A 323 20.75 -4.02 2.67
C GLN A 323 21.81 -5.04 3.06
N SER A 324 22.14 -5.16 4.33
CA SER A 324 23.19 -6.07 4.80
C SER A 324 22.63 -7.05 5.81
N ILE A 325 23.03 -8.32 5.70
CA ILE A 325 22.65 -9.38 6.64
C ILE A 325 23.85 -10.27 6.92
N THR A 326 24.06 -10.60 8.20
CA THR A 326 25.04 -11.59 8.64
C THR A 326 24.31 -12.86 9.01
N PHE A 327 24.67 -13.97 8.39
CA PHE A 327 24.04 -15.26 8.61
C PHE A 327 24.40 -15.82 10.00
N ALA A 328 23.41 -16.31 10.71
CA ALA A 328 23.50 -16.78 12.09
C ALA A 328 23.04 -18.24 12.25
N SER A 329 22.70 -18.94 11.17
CA SER A 329 22.12 -20.30 11.21
C SER A 329 20.73 -20.34 11.85
N ARG A 330 19.88 -19.36 11.52
CA ARG A 330 18.57 -19.17 12.17
C ARG A 330 17.71 -20.43 12.11
N ALA A 331 17.72 -21.14 10.98
CA ALA A 331 16.91 -22.33 10.79
C ALA A 331 17.30 -23.52 11.70
N ALA A 332 18.58 -23.62 12.08
CA ALA A 332 19.08 -24.67 12.95
C ALA A 332 18.87 -24.37 14.44
N ARG A 333 18.75 -23.09 14.82
CA ARG A 333 18.60 -22.68 16.22
C ARG A 333 17.21 -23.07 16.78
N PRO A 334 17.12 -23.44 18.06
CA PRO A 334 15.82 -23.61 18.71
C PRO A 334 15.08 -22.27 18.77
N TYR A 335 13.75 -22.31 18.82
CA TYR A 335 12.96 -21.10 19.06
C TYR A 335 13.22 -20.57 20.48
N PRO A 336 13.26 -19.24 20.66
CA PRO A 336 13.45 -18.65 21.97
C PRO A 336 12.29 -19.02 22.89
N PRO A 337 12.51 -19.06 24.21
CA PRO A 337 11.41 -19.11 25.17
C PRO A 337 10.41 -17.97 24.93
N ALA A 338 9.16 -18.18 25.35
CA ALA A 338 8.10 -17.19 25.21
C ALA A 338 7.51 -16.83 26.59
N GLY A 339 6.76 -15.74 26.67
CA GLY A 339 5.99 -15.40 27.87
C GLY A 339 6.78 -15.36 29.18
N LEU A 340 8.04 -14.89 29.15
CA LEU A 340 8.90 -14.82 30.32
C LEU A 340 8.24 -13.97 31.41
N ARG A 341 8.09 -14.55 32.61
CA ARG A 341 7.54 -13.91 33.79
C ARG A 341 8.52 -13.98 34.94
N ILE A 342 8.68 -12.86 35.63
CA ILE A 342 9.40 -12.72 36.88
C ILE A 342 8.37 -12.40 37.96
N ASN A 343 8.20 -13.28 38.94
CA ASN A 343 7.14 -13.20 39.95
C ASN A 343 5.74 -12.99 39.30
N GLU A 344 5.43 -13.80 38.29
CA GLU A 344 4.18 -13.77 37.49
C GLU A 344 3.98 -12.53 36.59
N GLN A 345 4.91 -11.55 36.60
CA GLN A 345 4.84 -10.34 35.77
C GLN A 345 5.78 -10.42 34.56
N LEU A 346 5.33 -9.97 33.38
CA LEU A 346 6.15 -9.96 32.15
C LEU A 346 7.34 -8.99 32.26
N GLN A 347 7.09 -7.79 32.80
CA GLN A 347 8.08 -6.73 33.00
C GLN A 347 7.79 -6.07 34.36
N PRO A 348 8.29 -6.63 35.49
CA PRO A 348 8.07 -6.02 36.79
C PRO A 348 8.79 -4.67 36.91
N GLY A 349 8.29 -3.76 37.76
CA GLY A 349 9.01 -2.51 38.04
C GLY A 349 10.15 -2.69 39.04
N LEU A 350 9.90 -3.50 40.08
CA LEU A 350 10.82 -3.78 41.19
C LEU A 350 10.65 -5.23 41.64
N VAL A 351 11.78 -5.91 41.86
CA VAL A 351 11.85 -7.25 42.44
C VAL A 351 12.76 -7.22 43.65
N ILE A 352 12.31 -7.83 44.76
CA ILE A 352 13.03 -7.86 46.03
C ILE A 352 13.23 -9.31 46.48
N GLY A 353 14.47 -9.67 46.81
CA GLY A 353 14.82 -10.99 47.31
C GLY A 353 14.75 -12.05 46.21
N SER A 354 14.27 -13.24 46.56
CA SER A 354 14.15 -14.34 45.61
C SER A 354 13.15 -14.01 44.51
N MET A 355 13.50 -14.36 43.26
CA MET A 355 12.64 -14.20 42.10
C MET A 355 12.33 -15.55 41.46
N ASP A 356 11.04 -15.78 41.22
CA ASP A 356 10.55 -16.93 40.47
C ASP A 356 10.47 -16.57 38.99
N ILE A 357 11.24 -17.30 38.18
CA ILE A 357 11.36 -17.12 36.75
C ILE A 357 10.61 -18.25 36.06
N ARG A 358 9.68 -17.92 35.17
CA ARG A 358 8.90 -18.89 34.40
C ARG A 358 8.79 -18.46 32.94
N TRP A 359 8.75 -19.42 32.04
CA TRP A 359 8.57 -19.17 30.61
C TRP A 359 7.76 -20.27 29.95
N SER A 360 7.18 -19.95 28.81
CA SER A 360 6.57 -20.91 27.89
C SER A 360 7.64 -21.55 27.02
N THR A 361 7.57 -22.88 26.85
CA THR A 361 8.45 -23.62 25.94
C THR A 361 7.92 -23.58 24.50
N ARG A 362 8.84 -23.72 23.54
CA ARG A 362 8.58 -23.54 22.10
C ARG A 362 9.26 -24.65 21.30
N ASN A 363 8.76 -24.92 20.10
CA ASN A 363 9.23 -26.00 19.24
C ASN A 363 9.08 -25.63 17.76
N ARG A 364 10.20 -25.42 17.06
CA ARG A 364 10.20 -25.00 15.66
C ARG A 364 9.57 -26.02 14.71
N VAL A 365 9.70 -27.32 15.00
CA VAL A 365 9.25 -28.40 14.12
C VAL A 365 7.73 -28.56 14.21
N ILE A 366 7.18 -28.54 15.43
CA ILE A 366 5.73 -28.62 15.64
C ILE A 366 5.03 -27.34 15.15
N GLN A 367 5.71 -26.20 15.25
CA GLN A 367 5.17 -24.90 14.83
C GLN A 367 5.46 -24.55 13.37
N ALA A 368 6.02 -25.46 12.57
CA ALA A 368 6.43 -25.15 11.19
C ALA A 368 5.25 -24.64 10.32
N ASP A 369 4.03 -25.14 10.57
CA ASP A 369 2.84 -24.78 9.80
C ASP A 369 2.00 -23.68 10.46
N SER A 370 2.42 -23.12 11.60
CA SER A 370 1.67 -22.07 12.30
C SER A 370 2.54 -21.07 13.06
N LEU A 371 2.26 -19.78 12.85
CA LEU A 371 2.86 -18.74 13.68
C LEU A 371 2.17 -18.74 15.03
N VAL A 372 2.86 -19.17 16.08
CA VAL A 372 2.38 -19.08 17.45
C VAL A 372 3.02 -17.85 18.08
N ASP A 373 2.24 -17.02 18.78
CA ASP A 373 2.76 -15.82 19.44
C ASP A 373 3.30 -16.10 20.83
N ALA A 374 3.95 -15.09 21.42
CA ALA A 374 4.63 -15.21 22.71
C ALA A 374 3.71 -15.34 23.92
N SER A 375 2.39 -15.08 23.78
CA SER A 375 1.42 -15.19 24.88
C SER A 375 0.82 -16.58 25.03
N MET A 376 1.03 -17.44 24.02
CA MET A 376 0.48 -18.79 23.99
C MET A 376 1.11 -19.72 25.03
N ALA A 377 0.35 -20.76 25.37
CA ALA A 377 0.80 -21.80 26.29
C ALA A 377 2.02 -22.56 25.76
N SER A 378 2.75 -23.20 26.67
CA SER A 378 3.90 -24.05 26.35
C SER A 378 3.57 -25.12 25.31
N ILE A 379 4.46 -25.25 24.33
CA ILE A 379 4.50 -26.35 23.38
C ILE A 379 5.63 -27.27 23.78
N SER A 380 5.42 -28.59 23.72
CA SER A 380 6.44 -29.59 24.02
C SER A 380 7.75 -29.26 23.30
N PRO A 381 8.85 -28.98 24.04
CA PRO A 381 10.10 -28.56 23.42
C PRO A 381 10.67 -29.66 22.52
N GLU A 382 11.56 -29.28 21.60
CA GLU A 382 12.26 -30.28 20.79
C GLU A 382 13.10 -31.20 21.70
N PRO A 383 13.23 -32.50 21.37
CA PRO A 383 14.11 -33.39 22.11
C PRO A 383 15.52 -32.82 22.24
N GLY A 384 16.09 -32.85 23.45
CA GLY A 384 17.42 -32.32 23.73
C GLY A 384 17.48 -30.80 23.97
N THR A 385 16.35 -30.09 23.95
CA THR A 385 16.32 -28.67 24.32
C THR A 385 16.51 -28.49 25.82
N THR A 386 17.46 -27.65 26.20
CA THR A 386 17.68 -27.16 27.56
C THR A 386 17.58 -25.63 27.59
N TYR A 387 17.62 -25.03 28.78
CA TYR A 387 17.57 -23.59 28.94
C TYR A 387 18.78 -23.07 29.73
N THR A 388 19.20 -21.85 29.37
CA THR A 388 20.23 -21.08 30.08
C THR A 388 19.63 -19.75 30.52
N ILE A 389 19.72 -19.44 31.81
CA ILE A 389 19.34 -18.14 32.36
C ILE A 389 20.61 -17.34 32.63
N ARG A 390 20.65 -16.10 32.16
CA ARG A 390 21.70 -15.13 32.47
C ARG A 390 21.07 -13.93 33.17
N SER A 391 21.60 -13.57 34.34
CA SER A 391 21.16 -12.41 35.10
C SER A 391 22.26 -11.38 35.17
N TYR A 392 21.92 -10.15 34.80
CA TYR A 392 22.81 -9.00 34.79
C TYR A 392 22.33 -7.96 35.79
N ILE A 393 23.28 -7.27 36.44
CA ILE A 393 23.03 -6.08 37.26
C ILE A 393 23.92 -4.96 36.75
N ASN A 394 23.33 -3.84 36.35
CA ASN A 394 24.02 -2.69 35.76
C ASN A 394 24.97 -3.13 34.63
N ASP A 395 24.45 -3.96 33.70
CA ASP A 395 25.15 -4.53 32.54
C ASP A 395 26.30 -5.51 32.86
N VAL A 396 26.45 -5.92 34.11
CA VAL A 396 27.44 -6.94 34.53
C VAL A 396 26.74 -8.27 34.78
N LEU A 397 27.22 -9.35 34.15
CA LEU A 397 26.74 -10.71 34.43
C LEU A 397 27.05 -11.09 35.88
N VAL A 398 26.01 -11.37 36.67
CA VAL A 398 26.13 -11.72 38.10
C VAL A 398 25.72 -13.15 38.42
N ASP A 399 24.94 -13.79 37.55
CA ASP A 399 24.52 -15.19 37.69
C ASP A 399 24.28 -15.83 36.32
N GLU A 400 24.66 -17.10 36.18
CA GLU A 400 24.35 -17.93 35.00
C GLU A 400 23.94 -19.34 35.45
N GLN A 401 22.76 -19.79 35.01
CA GLN A 401 22.26 -21.15 35.26
C GLN A 401 22.00 -21.85 33.92
N SER A 402 22.83 -22.84 33.61
CA SER A 402 22.83 -23.55 32.32
C SER A 402 22.31 -24.99 32.46
N ASN A 403 21.93 -25.61 31.33
CA ASN A 403 21.42 -26.98 31.25
C ASN A 403 20.13 -27.25 32.06
N LEU A 404 19.25 -26.24 32.15
CA LEU A 404 17.97 -26.38 32.82
C LEU A 404 17.01 -27.19 31.94
N ASN A 405 16.36 -28.20 32.54
CA ASN A 405 15.37 -29.05 31.85
C ASN A 405 13.92 -28.68 32.20
N ALA A 406 13.73 -27.76 33.15
CA ALA A 406 12.43 -27.25 33.57
C ALA A 406 12.22 -25.85 33.00
N SER A 407 10.97 -25.48 32.74
CA SER A 407 10.58 -24.14 32.27
C SER A 407 10.38 -23.14 33.43
N THR A 408 11.09 -23.35 34.53
CA THR A 408 11.04 -22.54 35.74
C THR A 408 12.39 -22.59 36.46
N ALA A 409 12.74 -21.50 37.12
CA ALA A 409 13.86 -21.41 38.04
C ALA A 409 13.55 -20.43 39.17
N THR A 410 14.27 -20.55 40.28
CA THR A 410 14.21 -19.59 41.39
C THR A 410 15.63 -19.06 41.60
N ILE A 411 15.78 -17.75 41.52
CA ILE A 411 17.09 -17.07 41.57
C ILE A 411 17.10 -16.04 42.70
N SER A 412 18.24 -15.87 43.37
CA SER A 412 18.48 -14.77 44.29
C SER A 412 19.84 -14.17 43.96
N LEU A 413 19.87 -12.89 43.61
CA LEU A 413 21.10 -12.16 43.32
C LEU A 413 21.57 -11.38 44.55
N ALA A 414 22.88 -11.25 44.71
CA ALA A 414 23.47 -10.50 45.84
C ALA A 414 23.55 -8.99 45.58
N ALA A 415 23.70 -8.56 44.33
CA ALA A 415 23.84 -7.15 43.96
C ALA A 415 22.48 -6.50 43.67
N ALA A 416 22.33 -5.23 44.02
CA ALA A 416 21.16 -4.40 43.68
C ALA A 416 21.47 -3.52 42.46
N GLY A 417 20.43 -3.16 41.69
CA GLY A 417 20.57 -2.25 40.56
C GLY A 417 19.53 -2.47 39.47
N ALA A 418 19.79 -1.91 38.29
CA ALA A 418 19.03 -2.23 37.09
C ALA A 418 19.35 -3.67 36.69
N CYS A 419 18.34 -4.53 36.67
CA CYS A 419 18.47 -5.94 36.37
C CYS A 419 17.93 -6.25 34.97
N LEU A 420 18.68 -7.08 34.24
CA LEU A 420 18.24 -7.75 33.03
C LEU A 420 18.35 -9.25 33.27
N VAL A 421 17.24 -9.96 33.08
CA VAL A 421 17.21 -11.43 33.05
C VAL A 421 16.96 -11.85 31.62
N GLU A 422 17.82 -12.73 31.10
CA GLU A 422 17.68 -13.38 29.81
C GLU A 422 17.49 -14.88 29.97
N VAL A 423 16.61 -15.46 29.17
CA VAL A 423 16.43 -16.91 29.06
C VAL A 423 16.62 -17.33 27.61
N TRP A 424 17.61 -18.21 27.42
CA TRP A 424 18.01 -18.78 26.14
C TRP A 424 17.54 -20.23 26.06
N ALA A 425 17.03 -20.66 24.90
CA ALA A 425 16.85 -22.08 24.61
C ALA A 425 18.13 -22.60 23.95
N VAL A 426 18.56 -23.82 24.28
CA VAL A 426 19.79 -24.43 23.77
C VAL A 426 19.50 -25.83 23.25
N ARG A 427 19.87 -26.11 22.01
CA ARG A 427 19.76 -27.44 21.39
C ARG A 427 20.97 -27.69 20.51
N ASP A 428 21.56 -28.88 20.59
CA ASP A 428 22.71 -29.28 19.77
C ASP A 428 23.90 -28.29 19.81
N GLY A 429 24.10 -27.63 20.97
CA GLY A 429 25.14 -26.62 21.16
C GLY A 429 24.83 -25.24 20.56
N LEU A 430 23.64 -25.03 19.99
CA LEU A 430 23.18 -23.75 19.47
C LEU A 430 22.17 -23.11 20.42
N GLU A 431 22.42 -21.85 20.79
CA GLU A 431 21.44 -21.01 21.49
C GLU A 431 20.38 -20.49 20.51
N SER A 432 19.19 -20.19 21.01
CA SER A 432 18.14 -19.49 20.25
C SER A 432 18.68 -18.20 19.65
N TRP A 433 18.08 -17.74 18.55
CA TRP A 433 18.57 -16.54 17.84
C TRP A 433 18.45 -15.27 18.70
N GLN A 434 17.40 -15.20 19.50
CA GLN A 434 17.17 -14.15 20.50
C GLN A 434 16.96 -14.78 21.88
N ALA A 435 17.09 -13.99 22.94
CA ALA A 435 16.70 -14.37 24.30
C ALA A 435 15.34 -13.77 24.64
N ALA A 436 14.52 -14.54 25.37
CA ALA A 436 13.42 -13.95 26.11
C ALA A 436 14.01 -13.12 27.25
N ASN A 437 13.56 -11.88 27.44
CA ASN A 437 14.15 -10.99 28.42
C ASN A 437 13.13 -10.21 29.24
N ALA A 438 13.54 -9.85 30.45
CA ALA A 438 12.80 -8.98 31.36
C ALA A 438 13.77 -8.00 32.03
N THR A 439 13.37 -6.73 32.10
CA THR A 439 14.16 -5.66 32.72
C THR A 439 13.40 -5.04 33.87
N PHE A 440 14.07 -4.83 35.00
CA PHE A 440 13.44 -4.34 36.24
C PHE A 440 14.47 -3.82 37.23
N THR A 441 14.04 -3.06 38.24
CA THR A 441 14.93 -2.75 39.38
C THR A 441 14.99 -3.96 40.29
N TYR A 442 16.19 -4.40 40.70
CA TYR A 442 16.36 -5.51 41.64
C TYR A 442 17.02 -5.08 42.94
N ARG A 443 16.59 -5.69 44.05
CA ARG A 443 17.23 -5.58 45.36
C ARG A 443 17.29 -6.93 46.07
N PRO A 444 18.40 -7.28 46.75
CA PRO A 444 18.50 -8.53 47.51
C PRO A 444 17.62 -8.52 48.77
N THR A 445 17.41 -7.35 49.37
CA THR A 445 16.61 -7.18 50.59
C THR A 445 15.74 -5.94 50.48
N PRO A 446 14.59 -5.90 51.16
CA PRO A 446 13.80 -4.68 51.28
C PRO A 446 14.62 -3.60 51.99
N TRP A 447 14.29 -2.33 51.74
CA TRP A 447 14.80 -1.25 52.57
C TRP A 447 14.34 -1.45 54.02
N VAL A 448 15.26 -1.25 54.96
CA VAL A 448 14.92 -1.18 56.38
C VAL A 448 14.76 0.29 56.71
N SER A 449 13.66 0.66 57.38
CA SER A 449 13.50 2.02 57.88
C SER A 449 14.65 2.37 58.82
N TYR A 450 15.22 3.58 58.69
CA TYR A 450 16.17 4.07 59.68
C TYR A 450 15.49 4.16 61.05
N VAL A 451 15.92 3.32 61.98
CA VAL A 451 15.53 3.33 63.39
C VAL A 451 16.69 3.86 64.22
N ASP A 452 16.43 4.85 65.07
CA ASP A 452 17.45 5.32 66.03
C ASP A 452 17.75 4.26 67.11
N GLN A 453 18.71 4.57 67.99
CA GLN A 453 19.07 3.73 69.14
C GLN A 453 17.91 3.47 70.13
N ALA A 454 16.79 4.21 70.01
CA ALA A 454 15.58 4.04 70.81
C ALA A 454 14.46 3.28 70.07
N GLY A 455 14.68 2.86 68.82
CA GLY A 455 13.72 2.10 68.01
C GLY A 455 12.67 2.97 67.29
N ASN A 456 12.87 4.28 67.18
CA ASN A 456 11.95 5.17 66.48
C ASN A 456 12.30 5.27 64.98
N ALA A 457 11.32 5.02 64.11
CA ALA A 457 11.46 5.20 62.67
C ALA A 457 11.24 6.68 62.30
N TYR A 458 12.15 7.28 61.54
CA TYR A 458 12.06 8.70 61.14
C TYR A 458 11.59 8.85 59.70
N ALA A 459 10.65 9.77 59.48
CA ALA A 459 10.18 10.20 58.17
C ALA A 459 10.36 11.70 57.94
N ASP A 460 10.55 12.07 56.67
CA ASP A 460 10.59 13.45 56.20
C ASP A 460 9.22 14.12 56.36
N GLN A 461 9.19 15.43 56.10
CA GLN A 461 8.00 16.27 56.22
C GLN A 461 6.85 15.90 55.27
N HIS A 462 7.05 14.95 54.34
CA HIS A 462 6.04 14.39 53.46
C HIS A 462 5.61 12.97 53.87
N GLY A 463 6.13 12.45 54.99
CA GLY A 463 5.84 11.10 55.48
C GLY A 463 6.73 10.00 54.87
N ASN A 464 7.80 10.35 54.16
CA ASN A 464 8.74 9.37 53.59
C ASN A 464 9.83 9.05 54.61
N THR A 465 9.95 7.80 55.06
CA THR A 465 11.02 7.40 55.99
C THR A 465 12.42 7.64 55.41
N TYR A 466 13.36 8.17 56.20
CA TYR A 466 14.75 8.30 55.77
C TYR A 466 15.36 6.89 55.59
N GLU A 467 15.84 6.64 54.38
CA GLU A 467 16.33 5.35 53.92
C GLU A 467 17.84 5.26 54.16
N GLY A 468 18.29 4.21 54.88
CA GLY A 468 19.70 3.97 55.19
C GLY A 468 20.39 3.07 54.17
#